data_AF-U4V3K8-F1
#
_entry.id   AF-U4V3K8-F1
#
_cell.length_a   1.000
_cell.length_b   1.000
_cell.length_c   1.000
_cell.angle_alpha   90.00
_cell.angle_beta   90.00
_cell.angle_gamma   90.00
#
_symmetry.space_group_name_H-M   'P 1'
#
loop_
_entity.id
_entity.type
_entity.pdbx_description
1 polymer ?
#
loop_
_entity_poly.entity_id
_entity_poly.type
_entity_poly.pdbx_seq_one_letter_code
_entity_poly.pdbx_strand_id
1 'polypeptide(L)'
;MPAETINLIVTQDFSITTTMAFVDPFRVANYINGTPLCCWAFLSEQGGHLRSSNDAMLQTAPMQTISAPADYTIVSASWTPEAHMSAMMKPHLRAAKSKKNHRRIGYR
;
A
#
# COMPACT_ATOMS: atom_id res chain seq x y z
N MET A 1 -3.30 -9.59 19.27
CA MET A 1 -2.18 -9.54 18.31
C MET A 1 -2.10 -8.12 17.75
N PRO A 2 -0.92 -7.58 17.40
CA PRO A 2 -0.84 -6.27 16.76
C PRO A 2 -1.61 -6.28 15.43
N ALA A 3 -2.16 -5.13 15.03
CA ALA A 3 -2.84 -4.99 13.75
C ALA A 3 -1.84 -5.20 12.59
N GLU A 4 -2.28 -5.89 11.54
CA GLU A 4 -1.51 -6.09 10.32
C GLU A 4 -1.33 -4.76 9.58
N THR A 5 -0.12 -4.50 9.10
CA THR A 5 0.23 -3.26 8.40
C THR A 5 0.19 -3.46 6.89
N ILE A 6 -0.42 -2.51 6.17
CA ILE A 6 -0.62 -2.57 4.72
C ILE A 6 -0.12 -1.29 4.07
N ASN A 7 0.85 -1.42 3.17
CA ASN A 7 1.30 -0.34 2.32
C ASN A 7 0.54 -0.38 0.99
N LEU A 8 -0.27 0.64 0.69
CA LEU A 8 -0.89 0.82 -0.63
C LEU A 8 -0.10 1.86 -1.41
N ILE A 9 0.73 1.40 -2.33
CA ILE A 9 1.52 2.28 -3.20
C ILE A 9 0.71 2.63 -4.43
N VAL A 10 0.49 3.93 -4.65
CA VAL A 10 -0.21 4.50 -5.79
C VAL A 10 0.75 5.25 -6.71
N THR A 11 0.53 5.15 -8.01
CA THR A 11 1.25 5.93 -9.03
C THR A 11 0.36 7.04 -9.57
N GLN A 12 0.94 7.99 -10.31
CA GLN A 12 0.16 9.00 -11.02
C GLN A 12 -0.91 8.34 -11.90
N ASP A 13 -2.08 8.99 -11.98
CA ASP A 13 -3.24 8.56 -12.76
C ASP A 13 -3.77 7.15 -12.37
N PHE A 14 -3.55 6.73 -11.12
CA PHE A 14 -4.08 5.48 -10.58
C PHE A 14 -5.62 5.40 -10.63
N SER A 15 -6.17 4.18 -10.61
CA SER A 15 -7.62 3.96 -10.51
C SER A 15 -8.09 4.07 -9.06
N ILE A 16 -8.74 5.17 -8.69
CA ILE A 16 -9.27 5.37 -7.32
C ILE A 16 -10.28 4.29 -6.93
N THR A 17 -11.13 3.84 -7.86
CA THR A 17 -12.11 2.78 -7.62
C THR A 17 -11.42 1.47 -7.28
N THR A 18 -10.37 1.09 -8.02
CA THR A 18 -9.60 -0.13 -7.74
C THR A 18 -8.84 -0.01 -6.42
N THR A 19 -8.23 1.15 -6.13
CA THR A 19 -7.54 1.37 -4.85
C THR A 19 -8.48 1.21 -3.67
N MET A 20 -9.68 1.80 -3.74
CA MET A 20 -10.65 1.69 -2.65
C MET A 20 -11.22 0.27 -2.52
N ALA A 21 -11.35 -0.48 -3.62
CA ALA A 21 -11.77 -1.88 -3.57
C ALA A 21 -10.78 -2.78 -2.82
N PHE A 22 -9.48 -2.43 -2.77
CA PHE A 22 -8.52 -3.11 -1.89
C PHE A 22 -8.70 -2.76 -0.41
N VAL A 23 -9.06 -1.51 -0.12
CA VAL A 23 -9.17 -1.00 1.26
C VAL A 23 -10.47 -1.42 1.93
N ASP A 24 -11.55 -1.48 1.16
CA ASP A 24 -12.90 -1.68 1.69
C ASP A 24 -13.05 -2.97 2.54
N PRO A 25 -12.52 -4.13 2.12
CA PRO A 25 -12.58 -5.34 2.95
C PRO A 25 -11.90 -5.18 4.32
N PHE A 26 -10.74 -4.49 4.38
CA PHE A 26 -10.03 -4.24 5.64
C PHE A 26 -10.79 -3.26 6.53
N ARG A 27 -11.39 -2.23 5.92
CA ARG A 27 -12.26 -1.28 6.63
C ARG A 27 -13.46 -2.00 7.25
N VAL A 28 -14.14 -2.86 6.50
CA VAL A 28 -15.29 -3.64 6.98
C VAL A 28 -14.87 -4.62 8.07
N ALA A 29 -13.73 -5.30 7.92
CA ALA A 29 -13.20 -6.21 8.95
C ALA A 29 -12.92 -5.47 10.27
N ASN A 30 -12.26 -4.31 10.20
CA ASN A 30 -12.03 -3.46 11.38
C ASN A 30 -13.34 -3.02 12.04
N TYR A 31 -14.34 -2.63 11.22
CA TYR A 31 -15.64 -2.20 11.72
C TYR A 31 -16.38 -3.31 12.46
N ILE A 32 -16.48 -4.51 11.85
CA ILE A 32 -17.14 -5.66 12.45
C ILE A 32 -16.43 -6.10 13.75
N ASN A 33 -15.09 -6.07 13.75
CA ASN A 33 -14.30 -6.48 14.91
C ASN A 33 -14.32 -5.47 16.07
N GLY A 34 -14.72 -4.22 15.82
CA GLY A 34 -14.75 -3.14 16.83
C GLY A 34 -13.37 -2.63 17.28
N THR A 35 -12.29 -3.28 16.83
CA THR A 35 -10.90 -2.84 17.02
C THR A 35 -10.10 -3.05 15.73
N PRO A 36 -9.03 -2.28 15.47
CA PRO A 36 -8.24 -2.42 14.26
C PRO A 36 -7.56 -3.79 14.15
N LEU A 37 -7.93 -4.56 13.12
CA LEU A 37 -7.22 -5.76 12.66
C LEU A 37 -6.16 -5.41 11.62
N CYS A 38 -6.41 -4.37 10.83
CA CYS A 38 -5.51 -3.88 9.80
C CYS A 38 -5.36 -2.37 9.86
N CYS A 39 -4.16 -1.88 9.61
CA CYS A 39 -3.86 -0.46 9.41
C CYS A 39 -3.21 -0.28 8.05
N TRP A 40 -3.53 0.80 7.35
CA TRP A 40 -2.98 1.06 6.02
C TRP A 40 -2.54 2.51 5.83
N ALA A 41 -1.61 2.69 4.89
CA ALA A 41 -1.18 4.00 4.41
C ALA A 41 -1.19 4.02 2.87
N PHE A 42 -1.64 5.14 2.30
CA PHE A 42 -1.46 5.43 0.88
C PHE A 42 -0.11 6.08 0.67
N LEU A 43 0.66 5.56 -0.27
CA LEU A 43 2.04 5.94 -0.50
C LEU A 43 2.25 6.33 -1.95
N SER A 44 2.98 7.40 -2.18
CA SER A 44 3.51 7.74 -3.49
C SER A 44 4.99 8.09 -3.35
N GLU A 45 5.72 8.21 -4.46
CA GLU A 45 7.16 8.46 -4.41
C GLU A 45 7.51 9.66 -3.51
N GLN A 46 6.84 10.79 -3.73
CA GLN A 46 7.09 12.05 -3.04
C GLN A 46 6.08 12.35 -1.93
N GLY A 47 4.97 11.60 -1.86
CA GLY A 47 3.85 11.94 -0.98
C GLY A 47 3.01 13.10 -1.52
N GLY A 48 2.13 13.63 -0.67
CA GLY A 48 1.23 14.73 -1.01
C GLY A 48 -0.02 14.28 -1.77
N HIS A 49 -0.70 15.24 -2.37
CA HIS A 49 -1.93 14.99 -3.13
C HIS A 49 -1.60 14.40 -4.50
N LEU A 50 -2.04 13.17 -4.74
CA LEU A 50 -1.89 12.49 -6.01
C LEU A 50 -3.23 12.41 -6.73
N ARG A 51 -3.22 12.77 -8.01
CA ARG A 51 -4.41 12.76 -8.86
C ARG A 51 -4.63 11.37 -9.46
N SER A 52 -5.86 10.87 -9.38
CA SER A 52 -6.31 9.64 -10.03
C SER A 52 -6.65 9.85 -11.50
N SER A 53 -6.94 8.77 -12.23
CA SER A 53 -7.39 8.80 -13.63
C SER A 53 -8.72 9.50 -13.89
N ASN A 54 -9.46 9.85 -12.83
CA ASN A 54 -10.75 10.57 -12.90
C ASN A 54 -10.73 11.87 -12.09
N ASP A 55 -9.55 12.47 -11.93
CA ASP A 55 -9.30 13.76 -11.27
C ASP A 55 -9.61 13.81 -9.75
N ALA A 56 -9.92 12.67 -9.13
CA ALA A 56 -10.00 12.59 -7.68
C ALA A 56 -8.60 12.75 -7.06
N MET A 57 -8.52 13.46 -5.93
CA MET A 57 -7.27 13.66 -5.21
C MET A 57 -7.18 12.73 -4.01
N LEU A 58 -6.06 12.01 -3.87
CA LEU A 58 -5.75 11.17 -2.72
C LEU A 58 -4.51 11.72 -2.02
N GLN A 59 -4.62 11.94 -0.71
CA GLN A 59 -3.46 12.30 0.09
C GLN A 59 -2.60 11.07 0.34
N THR A 60 -1.30 11.19 0.08
CA THR A 60 -0.32 10.12 0.22
C THR A 60 0.85 10.55 1.10
N ALA A 61 1.46 9.58 1.79
CA ALA A 61 2.75 9.79 2.45
C ALA A 61 3.90 9.43 1.49
N PRO A 62 5.09 10.05 1.65
CA PRO A 62 6.25 9.72 0.84
C PRO A 62 6.71 8.27 1.10
N MET A 63 7.09 7.54 0.07
CA MET A 63 7.61 6.17 0.24
C MET A 63 8.86 6.10 1.15
N GLN A 64 9.59 7.20 1.29
CA GLN A 64 10.76 7.29 2.16
C GLN A 64 10.42 7.28 3.65
N THR A 65 9.16 7.54 4.03
CA THR A 65 8.74 7.49 5.45
C THR A 65 8.52 6.07 5.95
N ILE A 66 8.67 5.06 5.08
CA ILE A 66 8.55 3.65 5.44
C ILE A 66 9.83 3.21 6.16
N SER A 67 9.79 3.25 7.49
CA SER A 67 10.92 2.82 8.33
C SER A 67 11.04 1.30 8.45
N ALA A 68 9.93 0.57 8.32
CA ALA A 68 9.87 -0.88 8.35
C ALA A 68 8.95 -1.41 7.25
N PRO A 69 9.28 -2.57 6.62
CA PRO A 69 8.40 -3.14 5.62
C PRO A 69 7.09 -3.61 6.26
N ALA A 70 5.97 -3.24 5.66
CA ALA A 70 4.63 -3.67 6.05
C ALA A 70 4.43 -5.18 5.88
N ASP A 71 3.42 -5.73 6.54
CA ASP A 71 3.05 -7.15 6.40
C ASP A 71 2.52 -7.45 4.98
N TYR A 72 1.83 -6.48 4.39
CA TYR A 72 1.40 -6.50 3.00
C TYR A 72 1.82 -5.24 2.27
N THR A 73 2.16 -5.38 0.98
CA THR A 73 2.37 -4.27 0.05
C THR A 73 1.51 -4.51 -1.18
N ILE A 74 0.63 -3.57 -1.48
CA ILE A 74 -0.26 -3.57 -2.63
C ILE A 74 0.17 -2.41 -3.52
N VAL A 75 0.36 -2.68 -4.81
CA VAL A 75 0.62 -1.63 -5.80
C VAL A 75 -0.68 -1.42 -6.57
N SER A 76 -1.18 -0.19 -6.55
CA SER A 76 -2.37 0.22 -7.28
C SER A 76 -1.98 1.27 -8.31
N ALA A 77 -1.84 0.83 -9.55
CA ALA A 77 -1.62 1.69 -10.71
C ALA A 77 -2.85 1.69 -11.63
N SER A 78 -2.78 2.41 -12.74
CA SER A 78 -3.72 2.30 -13.84
C SER A 78 -2.95 1.96 -15.13
N TRP A 79 -3.25 2.66 -16.22
CA TRP A 79 -2.55 2.53 -17.49
C TRP A 79 -1.09 2.96 -17.39
N THR A 80 -0.27 2.34 -18.24
CA THR A 80 1.15 2.69 -18.43
C THR A 80 1.95 2.84 -17.12
N PRO A 81 1.89 1.89 -16.18
CA PRO A 81 2.57 2.01 -14.89
C PRO A 81 4.07 2.27 -15.05
N GLU A 82 4.70 1.73 -16.09
CA GLU A 82 6.11 1.95 -16.44
C GLU A 82 6.48 3.42 -16.65
N ALA A 83 5.55 4.26 -17.13
CA ALA A 83 5.76 5.70 -17.29
C ALA A 83 5.72 6.45 -15.95
N HIS A 84 5.09 5.85 -14.94
CA HIS A 84 4.86 6.45 -13.62
C HIS A 84 5.59 5.69 -12.50
N MET A 85 6.44 4.73 -12.87
CA MET A 85 7.26 3.97 -11.93
C MET A 85 8.50 4.79 -11.55
N SER A 86 8.57 5.12 -10.26
CA SER A 86 9.76 5.75 -9.69
C SER A 86 10.97 4.82 -9.68
N ALA A 87 12.16 5.41 -9.66
CA ALA A 87 13.42 4.68 -9.44
C ALA A 87 13.39 3.91 -8.10
N MET A 88 12.65 4.42 -7.11
CA MET A 88 12.50 3.84 -5.77
C MET A 88 11.54 2.65 -5.71
N MET A 89 10.63 2.50 -6.68
CA MET A 89 9.61 1.45 -6.70
C MET A 89 10.23 0.05 -6.76
N LYS A 90 11.17 -0.18 -7.68
CA LYS A 90 11.77 -1.51 -7.90
C LYS A 90 12.55 -2.01 -6.68
N PRO A 91 13.44 -1.21 -6.05
CA PRO A 91 14.07 -1.59 -4.78
C PRO A 91 13.06 -1.92 -3.68
N HIS A 92 12.00 -1.12 -3.54
CA HIS A 92 10.98 -1.31 -2.52
C HIS A 92 10.25 -2.66 -2.67
N LEU A 93 9.81 -3.00 -3.89
CA LEU A 93 9.12 -4.26 -4.17
C LEU A 93 10.03 -5.48 -3.92
N ARG A 94 11.32 -5.36 -4.22
CA ARG A 94 12.31 -6.42 -3.93
C ARG A 94 12.51 -6.62 -2.43
N ALA A 95 12.59 -5.53 -1.66
CA ALA A 95 12.74 -5.58 -0.21
C ALA A 95 11.51 -6.21 0.46
N ALA A 96 10.29 -5.88 0.00
CA ALA A 96 9.05 -6.44 0.52
C ALA A 96 8.99 -7.98 0.37
N LYS A 97 9.50 -8.53 -0.75
CA LYS A 97 9.56 -9.98 -0.98
C LYS A 97 10.48 -10.71 0.01
N SER A 98 11.57 -10.08 0.44
CA SER A 98 12.60 -10.69 1.30
C SER A 98 12.10 -11.06 2.71
N LYS A 99 11.11 -10.33 3.24
CA LYS A 99 10.57 -10.56 4.61
C LYS A 99 9.71 -11.83 4.74
N LYS A 100 9.03 -12.25 3.67
CA LYS A 100 8.14 -13.43 3.71
C LYS A 100 8.89 -14.74 4.00
N ASN A 101 10.21 -14.76 3.75
CA ASN A 101 11.07 -15.90 4.06
C ASN A 101 11.44 -16.03 5.55
N HIS A 102 11.31 -14.98 6.36
CA HIS A 102 11.73 -15.00 7.77
C HIS A 102 10.61 -15.30 8.77
N ARG A 103 9.32 -15.16 8.38
CA ARG A 103 8.18 -15.54 9.24
C ARG A 103 7.69 -16.98 9.03
N ARG A 104 8.42 -17.78 8.25
CA ARG A 104 8.02 -19.14 7.88
C ARG A 104 8.69 -20.23 8.73
N ILE A 105 8.90 -20.01 10.03
CA ILE A 105 9.25 -21.09 10.97
C ILE A 105 8.65 -20.75 12.33
N GLY A 106 7.58 -21.45 12.70
CA GLY A 106 6.91 -21.24 13.98
C GLY A 106 5.52 -21.86 14.08
N TYR A 107 5.33 -23.06 13.52
CA TYR A 107 4.30 -23.96 14.04
C TYR A 107 5.02 -24.90 15.01
N ARG A 108 4.76 -24.72 16.30
CA ARG A 108 4.82 -25.78 17.31
C ARG A 108 3.39 -26.10 17.71
#